data_AF-A0A534AHB1-F1
#
_entry.id   AF-A0A534AHB1-F1
#
_cell.length_a   1.000
_cell.length_b   1.000
_cell.length_c   1.000
_cell.angle_alpha   90.00
_cell.angle_beta   90.00
_cell.angle_gamma   90.00
#
_symmetry.space_group_name_H-M   'P 1'
#
loop_
_entity.id
_entity.type
_entity.pdbx_description
1 polymer ?
#
loop_
_entity_poly.entity_id
_entity_poly.type
_entity_poly.pdbx_seq_one_letter_code
_entity_poly.pdbx_strand_id
1 'polypeptide(L)' 'ADGHRIESPLLFLLPGEDRLVDAHLARAFADSLKGAVRVRWYPEMYHEILHDPQRDEPYGDIIGFLAGKL' A
#
# COMPACT_ATOMS: atom_id res chain seq x y z
N ALA A 1 -2.65 -11.82 -13.54
CA ALA A 1 -2.59 -10.37 -13.83
C ALA A 1 -1.31 -10.06 -14.60
N ASP A 2 -1.32 -9.06 -15.47
CA ASP A 2 -0.16 -8.66 -16.28
C ASP A 2 0.87 -7.82 -15.49
N GLY A 3 1.15 -8.21 -14.23
CA GLY A 3 2.04 -7.48 -13.34
C GLY A 3 3.47 -7.33 -13.87
N HIS A 4 3.87 -8.20 -14.80
CA HIS A 4 5.14 -8.11 -15.52
C HIS A 4 5.28 -6.85 -16.40
N ARG A 5 4.18 -6.13 -16.67
CA ARG A 5 4.19 -4.87 -17.42
C ARG A 5 4.36 -3.64 -16.53
N ILE A 6 4.38 -3.81 -15.21
CA ILE A 6 4.49 -2.70 -14.28
C ILE A 6 5.97 -2.50 -13.92
N GLU A 7 6.57 -1.45 -14.47
CA GLU A 7 8.00 -1.17 -14.37
C GLU A 7 8.32 0.01 -13.44
N SER A 8 7.33 0.86 -13.14
CA SER A 8 7.48 2.03 -12.25
C SER A 8 7.57 1.60 -10.77
N PRO A 9 8.25 2.39 -9.92
CA PRO A 9 8.15 2.21 -8.47
C PRO A 9 6.69 2.29 -7.98
N LEU A 10 6.32 1.42 -7.04
CA LEU A 10 4.98 1.35 -6.46
C LEU A 10 5.02 1.44 -4.95
N LEU A 11 4.00 2.09 -4.40
CA LEU A 11 3.67 2.07 -2.97
C LEU A 11 2.26 1.47 -2.79
N PHE A 12 2.16 0.43 -1.98
CA PHE A 12 0.90 -0.15 -1.51
C PHE A 12 0.63 0.30 -0.08
N LEU A 13 -0.59 0.76 0.16
CA LEU A 13 -1.11 1.12 1.48
C LEU A 13 -2.20 0.11 1.83
N LEU A 14 -1.94 -0.80 2.77
CA LEU A 14 -2.82 -1.94 3.03
C LEU A 14 -3.39 -1.86 4.46
N PRO A 15 -4.73 -1.78 4.61
CA PRO A 15 -5.37 -1.76 5.93
C PRO A 15 -5.51 -3.18 6.46
N GLY A 16 -5.18 -3.39 7.74
CA GLY A 16 -5.24 -4.71 8.37
C GLY A 16 -6.66 -5.17 8.70
N GLU A 17 -7.57 -4.24 8.95
CA GLU A 17 -8.98 -4.50 9.26
C GLU A 17 -9.90 -4.18 8.06
N ASP A 18 -9.40 -4.34 6.84
CA ASP A 18 -10.21 -4.15 5.63
C ASP A 18 -11.32 -5.22 5.53
N ARG A 19 -12.57 -4.76 5.53
CA ARG A 19 -13.76 -5.62 5.41
C ARG A 19 -14.41 -5.55 4.02
N LEU A 20 -13.88 -4.71 3.13
CA LEU A 20 -14.38 -4.54 1.77
C LEU A 20 -13.50 -5.26 0.76
N VAL A 21 -12.18 -5.29 1.00
CA VAL A 21 -11.19 -5.94 0.14
C VAL A 21 -10.26 -6.81 0.98
N ASP A 22 -9.79 -7.93 0.42
CA ASP A 22 -8.81 -8.79 1.06
C ASP A 22 -7.41 -8.19 0.97
N ALA A 23 -6.96 -7.57 2.06
CA ALA A 23 -5.64 -6.94 2.15
C ALA A 23 -4.48 -7.95 2.06
N HIS A 24 -4.70 -9.23 2.42
CA HIS A 24 -3.69 -10.27 2.27
C HIS A 24 -3.51 -10.67 0.81
N LEU A 25 -4.59 -10.73 0.03
CA LEU A 25 -4.49 -10.91 -1.42
C LEU A 25 -3.82 -9.72 -2.10
N ALA A 26 -4.10 -8.49 -1.67
CA ALA A 26 -3.40 -7.31 -2.17
C ALA A 26 -1.90 -7.36 -1.86
N ARG A 27 -1.52 -7.83 -0.65
CA ARG A 27 -0.12 -8.08 -0.29
C ARG A 27 0.52 -9.16 -1.17
N ALA A 28 -0.16 -10.28 -1.37
CA ALA A 28 0.33 -11.35 -2.24
C ALA A 28 0.52 -10.88 -3.69
N PHE A 29 -0.37 -10.00 -4.18
CA PHE A 29 -0.19 -9.36 -5.47
C PHE A 29 1.06 -8.48 -5.50
N ALA A 30 1.25 -7.60 -4.51
CA ALA A 30 2.45 -6.77 -4.38
C ALA A 30 3.74 -7.61 -4.35
N ASP A 31 3.74 -8.71 -3.58
CA ASP A 31 4.87 -9.64 -3.46
C ASP A 31 5.18 -10.38 -4.78
N SER A 32 4.21 -10.47 -5.70
CA SER A 32 4.38 -11.12 -7.01
C SER A 32 5.01 -10.23 -8.09
N LEU A 33 5.13 -8.92 -7.84
CA LEU A 33 5.65 -7.95 -8.80
C LEU A 33 7.19 -7.95 -8.80
N LYS A 34 7.79 -7.75 -9.99
CA LYS A 34 9.26 -7.74 -10.15
C LYS A 34 9.91 -6.37 -9.97
N GLY A 35 9.11 -5.30 -9.97
CA GLY A 35 9.58 -3.91 -9.87
C GLY A 35 9.93 -3.47 -8.45
N ALA A 36 10.31 -2.20 -8.30
CA ALA A 36 10.52 -1.60 -6.98
C ALA A 36 9.17 -1.40 -6.27
N VAL A 37 8.83 -2.33 -5.39
CA VAL A 37 7.56 -2.32 -4.65
C VAL A 37 7.79 -2.06 -3.17
N ARG A 38 7.06 -1.10 -2.61
CA ARG A 38 6.99 -0.82 -1.19
C ARG A 38 5.59 -1.16 -0.68
N VAL A 39 5.52 -1.91 0.42
CA VAL A 39 4.27 -2.20 1.13
C VAL A 39 4.29 -1.52 2.49
N ARG A 40 3.20 -0.83 2.81
CA ARG A 40 2.86 -0.34 4.15
C ARG A 40 1.63 -1.08 4.64
N TRP A 41 1.73 -1.62 5.86
CA TRP A 41 0.66 -2.37 6.49
C TRP A 41 0.21 -1.61 7.74
N TYR A 42 -1.07 -1.26 7.79
CA TYR A 42 -1.66 -0.49 8.87
C TYR A 42 -2.63 -1.38 9.64
N PRO A 43 -2.18 -2.07 10.70
CA PRO A 43 -2.89 -3.21 11.28
C PRO A 43 -4.28 -2.88 11.81
N GLU A 44 -4.50 -1.65 12.30
CA GLU A 44 -5.75 -1.24 12.96
C GLU A 44 -6.69 -0.42 12.06
N MET A 45 -6.26 -0.09 10.84
CA MET A 45 -7.03 0.77 9.93
C MET A 45 -8.04 -0.02 9.10
N TYR A 46 -9.14 0.64 8.75
CA TYR A 46 -10.15 0.15 7.82
C TYR A 46 -9.85 0.57 6.37
N HIS A 47 -10.70 0.13 5.43
CA HIS A 47 -10.54 0.32 3.98
C HIS A 47 -10.13 1.73 3.55
N GLU A 48 -10.80 2.75 4.09
CA GLU A 48 -10.59 4.15 3.74
C GLU A 48 -9.41 4.76 4.52
N ILE A 49 -8.20 4.24 4.32
CA ILE A 49 -6.97 4.62 5.05
C ILE A 49 -6.72 6.15 5.06
N LEU A 50 -7.09 6.85 3.98
CA LEU A 50 -6.92 8.31 3.87
C LEU A 50 -7.96 9.12 4.67
N HIS A 51 -9.05 8.47 5.10
CA HIS A 51 -10.11 9.05 5.92
C HIS A 51 -10.13 8.48 7.34
N ASP A 52 -9.25 7.51 7.65
CA ASP A 52 -9.09 6.93 8.98
C ASP A 52 -8.65 7.98 10.02
N PRO A 53 -9.04 7.87 11.30
CA PRO A 53 -8.53 8.73 12.36
C PRO A 53 -6.99 8.82 12.43
N GLN A 54 -6.27 7.77 12.02
CA GLN A 54 -4.81 7.71 12.02
C GLN A 54 -4.17 8.11 10.67
N ARG A 55 -4.93 8.71 9.74
CA ARG A 55 -4.53 9.03 8.35
C ARG A 55 -3.21 9.78 8.17
N ASP A 56 -2.73 10.50 9.19
CA ASP A 56 -1.50 11.28 9.12
C ASP A 56 -0.28 10.40 8.80
N GLU A 57 -0.25 9.17 9.29
CA GLU A 57 0.82 8.20 9.00
C GLU A 57 0.83 7.79 7.51
N PRO A 58 -0.29 7.32 6.92
CA PRO A 58 -0.40 7.08 5.47
C PRO A 58 -0.05 8.29 4.60
N TYR A 59 -0.47 9.50 4.99
CA TYR A 59 -0.08 10.71 4.26
C TYR A 59 1.43 10.95 4.30
N GLY A 60 2.06 10.73 5.47
CA GLY A 60 3.51 10.81 5.61
C GLY A 60 4.24 9.82 4.70
N ASP A 61 3.76 8.58 4.62
CA ASP A 61 4.32 7.57 3.74
C ASP A 61 4.16 7.92 2.25
N ILE A 62 3.02 8.46 1.84
CA ILE A 62 2.82 8.95 0.46
C ILE A 62 3.82 10.06 0.13
N ILE A 63 3.95 11.06 1.00
CA ILE A 63 4.85 12.20 0.78
C ILE A 63 6.30 11.74 0.72
N GLY A 64 6.72 10.86 1.64
CA GLY A 64 8.09 10.35 1.65
C GLY A 64 8.41 9.52 0.40
N PHE A 65 7.46 8.76 -0.13
CA PHE A 65 7.63 7.98 -1.36
C PHE A 65 7.78 8.90 -2.57
N LEU A 66 6.92 9.91 -2.71
CA LEU A 66 7.01 10.90 -3.79
C LEU A 66 8.32 11.71 -3.74
N ALA A 67 8.86 11.94 -2.53
CA ALA A 67 10.15 12.60 -2.35
C ALA A 67 11.37 11.69 -2.59
N GLY A 68 11.18 10.40 -2.89
CA GLY A 68 12.26 9.43 -3.06
C GLY A 68 12.98 9.09 -1.75
N LYS A 69 12.32 9.28 -0.60
CA LYS A 69 12.87 9.04 0.75
C LYS A 69 12.37 7.76 1.40
N LEU A 70 11.58 6.98 0.67
CA LEU A 70 10.93 5.75 1.13
C LEU A 70 11.18 4.59 0.18
#